data_AF-A0A0S8E099-F1
#
_entry.id   AF-A0A0S8E099-F1
#
_cell.length_a   1.000
_cell.length_b   1.000
_cell.length_c   1.000
_cell.angle_alpha   90.00
_cell.angle_beta   90.00
_cell.angle_gamma   90.00
#
_symmetry.space_group_name_H-M   'P 1'
#
loop_
_entity.id
_entity.type
_entity.pdbx_description
1 polymer ?
#
loop_
_entity_poly.entity_id
_entity_poly.type
_entity_poly.pdbx_seq_one_letter_code
_entity_poly.pdbx_strand_id
1 'polypeptide(L)'
;MVEVTWMHALKVWWSFTWRVLIYGFIGGFIIGLVLGFIMAMMGASPAAVNNACRIGGFIIGIPIGIAVVKIVLQKKYSDFRIALISE
;
A
#
# COMPACT_ATOMS: atom_id res chain seq x y z
N MET A 1 26.64 -12.24 -11.26
CA MET A 1 25.30 -11.63 -11.09
C MET A 1 24.31 -12.75 -10.80
N VAL A 2 23.38 -12.56 -9.87
CA VAL A 2 22.33 -13.57 -9.61
C VAL A 2 21.27 -13.42 -10.69
N GLU A 3 20.98 -14.50 -11.41
CA GLU A 3 19.93 -14.50 -12.42
C GLU A 3 18.55 -14.35 -11.76
N VAL A 4 17.68 -13.51 -12.34
CA VAL A 4 16.33 -13.29 -11.83
C VAL A 4 15.46 -14.48 -12.24
N THR A 5 15.23 -15.41 -11.31
CA THR A 5 14.36 -16.56 -11.50
C THR A 5 12.92 -16.23 -11.11
N TRP A 6 11.97 -17.04 -11.56
CA TRP A 6 10.57 -16.96 -11.12
C TRP A 6 10.41 -17.09 -9.60
N MET A 7 11.28 -17.86 -8.95
CA MET A 7 11.29 -18.00 -7.49
C MET A 7 11.70 -16.68 -6.81
N HIS A 8 12.67 -15.96 -7.37
CA HIS A 8 13.04 -14.62 -6.90
C HIS A 8 11.87 -13.63 -7.07
N ALA A 9 11.23 -13.63 -8.24
CA ALA A 9 10.07 -12.78 -8.52
C ALA A 9 8.91 -13.05 -7.54
N LEU A 10 8.57 -14.31 -7.28
CA LEU A 10 7.52 -14.70 -6.34
C LEU A 10 7.83 -14.25 -4.90
N LYS A 11 9.08 -14.37 -4.45
CA LYS A 11 9.51 -13.89 -3.12
C LYS A 11 9.35 -12.39 -2.96
N VAL A 12 9.72 -11.61 -3.98
CA VAL A 12 9.57 -10.15 -3.98
C VAL A 12 8.09 -9.75 -4.06
N TRP A 13 7.34 -10.37 -4.97
CA TRP A 13 5.90 -10.13 -5.11
C TRP A 13 5.15 -10.42 -3.81
N TRP A 14 5.41 -11.58 -3.18
CA TRP A 14 4.76 -11.91 -1.91
C TRP A 14 5.11 -10.90 -0.83
N SER A 15 6.40 -10.54 -0.72
CA SER A 15 6.89 -9.51 0.21
C SER A 15 6.17 -8.16 0.04
N PHE A 16 5.88 -7.78 -1.19
CA PHE A 16 5.11 -6.58 -1.51
C PHE A 16 3.62 -6.75 -1.16
N THR A 17 2.99 -7.80 -1.67
CA THR A 17 1.53 -8.02 -1.61
C THR A 17 1.00 -8.02 -0.18
N TRP A 18 1.56 -8.83 0.73
CA TRP A 18 1.01 -8.89 2.09
C TRP A 18 1.16 -7.56 2.84
N ARG A 19 2.26 -6.82 2.59
CA ARG A 19 2.50 -5.51 3.21
C ARG A 19 1.52 -4.48 2.68
N VAL A 20 1.31 -4.41 1.37
CA VAL A 20 0.31 -3.51 0.78
C VAL A 20 -1.08 -3.84 1.30
N LEU A 21 -1.42 -5.12 1.44
CA LEU A 21 -2.72 -5.51 2.02
C LEU A 21 -2.86 -5.02 3.46
N ILE A 22 -1.86 -5.23 4.32
CA ILE A 22 -1.92 -4.79 5.72
C ILE A 22 -1.94 -3.26 5.82
N TYR A 23 -0.96 -2.57 5.24
CA TYR A 23 -0.87 -1.11 5.34
C TYR A 23 -2.03 -0.43 4.61
N GLY A 24 -2.46 -0.96 3.46
CA GLY A 24 -3.60 -0.48 2.71
C GLY A 24 -4.91 -0.65 3.49
N PHE A 25 -5.11 -1.80 4.14
CA PHE A 25 -6.27 -2.03 5.00
C PHE A 25 -6.29 -1.06 6.19
N ILE A 26 -5.17 -0.92 6.89
CA ILE A 26 -5.05 0.00 8.04
C ILE A 26 -5.27 1.45 7.59
N GLY A 27 -4.60 1.89 6.53
CA GLY A 27 -4.73 3.25 6.01
C GLY A 27 -6.13 3.55 5.49
N GLY A 28 -6.72 2.62 4.74
CA GLY A 28 -8.10 2.72 4.26
C GLY A 28 -9.12 2.75 5.40
N PHE A 29 -8.93 1.94 6.44
CA PHE A 29 -9.79 1.93 7.62
C PHE A 29 -9.72 3.26 8.38
N ILE A 30 -8.51 3.79 8.64
CA ILE A 30 -8.33 5.07 9.34
C ILE A 30 -8.98 6.21 8.55
N ILE A 31 -8.68 6.32 7.26
CA ILE A 31 -9.24 7.37 6.41
C ILE A 31 -10.76 7.24 6.27
N GLY A 32 -11.26 6.01 6.06
CA GLY A 32 -12.69 5.74 5.96
C GLY A 32 -13.44 6.09 7.24
N LEU A 33 -12.87 5.80 8.41
CA LEU A 33 -13.45 6.14 9.70
C LEU A 33 -13.47 7.65 9.92
N VAL A 34 -12.35 8.35 9.67
CA VAL A 34 -12.26 9.80 9.85
C VAL A 34 -13.19 10.54 8.90
N LEU A 35 -13.14 10.25 7.59
CA LEU A 35 -14.00 10.90 6.60
C LEU A 35 -15.47 10.54 6.80
N GLY A 36 -15.76 9.26 7.11
CA GLY A 36 -17.11 8.80 7.40
C GLY A 36 -17.72 9.52 8.58
N PHE A 37 -16.98 9.66 9.68
CA PHE A 37 -17.44 10.34 10.89
C PHE A 37 -17.67 11.84 10.67
N ILE A 38 -16.72 12.54 10.04
CA ILE A 38 -16.84 13.97 9.75
C ILE A 38 -18.05 14.25 8.84
N MET A 39 -18.19 13.50 7.74
CA MET A 39 -19.27 13.71 6.78
C MET A 39 -20.64 13.34 7.37
N ALA A 40 -20.72 12.31 8.22
CA ALA A 40 -21.94 11.96 8.93
C ALA A 40 -22.38 13.07 9.90
N MET A 41 -21.45 13.69 10.65
CA MET A 41 -21.76 14.83 11.52
C MET A 41 -22.25 16.06 10.75
N MET A 42 -21.82 16.22 9.50
CA MET A 42 -22.27 17.30 8.61
C MET A 42 -23.64 17.03 7.96
N GLY A 43 -24.29 15.88 8.24
CA GLY A 43 -25.55 15.50 7.63
C GLY A 43 -25.44 15.15 6.14
N ALA A 44 -24.24 14.78 5.68
CA ALA A 44 -24.02 14.43 4.28
C ALA A 44 -24.79 13.16 3.89
N SER A 45 -25.22 13.10 2.63
CA SER A 45 -25.90 11.90 2.12
C SER A 45 -24.97 10.69 2.12
N PRO A 46 -25.49 9.45 2.29
CA PRO A 46 -24.67 8.23 2.25
C PRO A 46 -23.86 8.10 0.95
N ALA A 47 -24.40 8.59 -0.17
CA ALA A 47 -23.71 8.61 -1.45
C ALA A 47 -22.48 9.54 -1.43
N ALA A 48 -22.59 10.73 -0.83
CA ALA A 48 -21.48 11.66 -0.69
C ALA A 48 -20.38 11.11 0.24
N VAL A 49 -20.79 10.48 1.36
CA VAL A 49 -19.86 9.79 2.29
C VAL A 49 -19.10 8.68 1.56
N ASN A 50 -19.80 7.82 0.82
CA ASN A 50 -19.18 6.73 0.09
C ASN A 50 -18.19 7.23 -0.95
N ASN A 51 -18.54 8.28 -1.70
CA ASN A 51 -17.67 8.86 -2.72
C ASN A 51 -16.41 9.48 -2.08
N ALA A 52 -16.56 10.21 -0.98
CA ALA A 52 -15.43 10.79 -0.24
C ALA A 52 -14.48 9.71 0.29
N CYS A 53 -15.01 8.64 0.88
CA CYS A 53 -14.19 7.51 1.35
C CYS A 53 -13.45 6.79 0.21
N ARG A 54 -14.08 6.63 -0.98
CA ARG A 54 -13.43 6.02 -2.14
C ARG A 54 -12.27 6.87 -2.67
N ILE A 55 -12.49 8.18 -2.81
CA ILE A 55 -11.47 9.13 -3.25
C ILE A 55 -10.32 9.18 -2.22
N GLY A 56 -10.65 9.32 -0.93
CA GLY A 56 -9.67 9.32 0.15
C GLY A 56 -8.85 8.03 0.22
N GLY A 57 -9.50 6.88 0.06
CA GLY A 57 -8.87 5.58 -0.02
C GLY A 57 -7.89 5.44 -1.20
N PHE A 58 -8.24 6.00 -2.36
CA PHE A 58 -7.34 6.02 -3.52
C PHE A 58 -6.12 6.89 -3.27
N ILE A 59 -6.33 8.11 -2.73
CA ILE A 59 -5.25 9.06 -2.44
C ILE A 59 -4.27 8.48 -1.43
N ILE A 60 -4.74 7.80 -0.38
CA ILE A 60 -3.87 7.18 0.63
C ILE A 60 -3.20 5.89 0.14
N GLY A 61 -3.82 5.17 -0.78
CA GLY A 61 -3.26 3.94 -1.36
C GLY A 61 -1.94 4.18 -2.10
N ILE A 62 -1.78 5.32 -2.77
CA ILE A 62 -0.56 5.69 -3.51
C ILE A 62 0.67 5.80 -2.60
N PRO A 63 0.71 6.66 -1.56
CA PRO A 63 1.86 6.78 -0.68
C PRO A 63 2.14 5.49 0.08
N ILE A 64 1.11 4.72 0.45
CA ILE A 64 1.29 3.38 1.04
C ILE A 64 2.03 2.46 0.07
N GLY A 65 1.59 2.39 -1.19
CA GLY A 65 2.26 1.58 -2.22
C GLY A 65 3.73 1.94 -2.37
N ILE A 66 4.04 3.25 -2.47
CA ILE A 66 5.42 3.75 -2.59
C ILE A 66 6.25 3.37 -1.35
N ALA A 67 5.70 3.55 -0.15
CA ALA A 67 6.37 3.20 1.09
C ALA A 67 6.67 1.69 1.17
N VAL A 68 5.73 0.84 0.75
CA VAL A 68 5.95 -0.61 0.70
C VAL A 68 7.03 -0.98 -0.31
N VAL A 69 7.03 -0.37 -1.51
CA VAL A 69 8.12 -0.59 -2.48
C VAL A 69 9.47 -0.28 -1.85
N LYS A 70 9.61 0.87 -1.17
CA LYS A 70 10.84 1.25 -0.47
C LYS A 70 11.26 0.19 0.55
N ILE A 71 10.32 -0.31 1.37
CA ILE A 71 10.57 -1.37 2.36
C ILE A 71 11.02 -2.68 1.68
N VAL A 72 10.38 -3.05 0.57
CA VAL A 72 10.66 -4.28 -0.18
C VAL A 72 12.05 -4.23 -0.84
N LEU A 73 12.46 -3.06 -1.34
CA LEU A 73 13.79 -2.84 -1.91
C LEU A 73 14.90 -2.89 -0.85
N GLN A 74 14.64 -2.39 0.36
CA GLN A 74 15.61 -2.40 1.47
C GLN A 74 15.71 -3.75 2.20
N LYS A 75 14.81 -4.70 1.89
CA LYS A 75 14.78 -6.00 2.56
C LYS A 75 15.93 -6.91 2.11
N LYS A 76 16.61 -7.52 3.08
CA LYS A 76 17.51 -8.66 2.84
C LYS A 76 16.68 -9.94 2.73
N TYR A 77 16.75 -10.62 1.59
CA TYR A 77 16.17 -11.96 1.42
C TYR A 77 17.21 -13.00 1.84
N SER A 78 16.78 -14.24 2.10
CA SER A 78 17.69 -15.33 2.51
C SER A 78 18.81 -15.56 1.51
N ASP A 79 18.48 -15.47 0.22
CA ASP A 79 19.38 -15.89 -0.86
C ASP A 79 19.94 -14.70 -1.66
N PHE A 80 19.36 -13.51 -1.52
CA PHE A 80 19.75 -12.33 -2.29
C PHE A 80 19.37 -11.00 -1.61
N ARG A 81 19.87 -9.89 -2.15
CA ARG A 81 19.46 -8.53 -1.82
C ARG A 81 19.21 -7.75 -3.10
N ILE A 82 18.24 -6.83 -3.09
CA ILE A 82 18.01 -5.92 -4.21
C ILE A 82 18.94 -4.71 -4.02
N ALA A 83 19.70 -4.36 -5.05
CA ALA A 83 20.57 -3.20 -5.07
C ALA A 83 20.20 -2.31 -6.25
N LEU A 84 20.14 -0.99 -6.00
CA LEU A 84 20.03 0.01 -7.06
C LEU A 84 21.44 0.33 -7.51
N ILE A 85 21.73 0.10 -8.79
CA ILE A 85 23.00 0.46 -9.42
C ILE A 85 22.73 1.75 -10.20
N SER A 86 23.38 2.84 -9.82
CA SER A 86 23.41 4.05 -10.65
C SER A 86 24.31 3.79 -11.86
N GLU A 87 23.89 4.24 -13.03
CA GLU A 87 24.74 4.28 -14.22
C GLU A 87 25.99 5.13 -14.00
#